data_AF-A0A3E0HR95-F1
#
_entry.id   AF-A0A3E0HR95-F1
#
_cell.length_a   1.000
_cell.length_b   1.000
_cell.length_c   1.000
_cell.angle_alpha   90.00
_cell.angle_beta   90.00
_cell.angle_gamma   90.00
#
_symmetry.space_group_name_H-M   'P 1'
#
loop_
_entity.id
_entity.type
_entity.pdbx_description
1 polymer ?
#
loop_
_entity_poly.entity_id
_entity_poly.type
_entity_poly.pdbx_seq_one_letter_code
_entity_poly.pdbx_strand_id
1 'polypeptide(L)'
;MKLTTKLILNTMLVMGVVFFYSCKKEKKENDAVEQVAKVAYNKTATKSLCESDWFPHTQTPAPAEGKGSPFDVSSTTNAIFHQWSWQKFLWLTKPEYQIEKLVVKQEGKEVPLYVGEMLPLFLNPKKMHQVTSHMQDVVPKQGAAVVLEDTAQAGSGGILKTNPEYNKEGVSETVFYSIHISSTMREASRKYRDSIVNGTLSQDNQASFPVGSLELKVSWTPVTAIAEEEIDNYYTTVAALSTDGTTYTNTKVALLGMHVVGIVENHPEFIWATFEHDDLAPNYNWKENKATSATNKLLFAEGTTTGIDGIVWSNGSAKLPYKAYDLFKYGVPRDSVGNFMNTSQSEPINFNNIENLNLCVKENLTDVWKNYFYNGSLWIDTDGLTLEEQTATINSLGGNIGNATPDSTSVARGSVNCANVTMETYTQTFKSSLKDINASNLANCFSCHNAVNFSTNKKSPLYISHIFNAYLLRGEGKTFNQVEALKAKQEVEDFMKNSLK
;
A
#
# COMPACT_ATOMS: atom_id res chain seq x y z
N MET A 1 -22.61 -69.19 -66.03
CA MET A 1 -23.19 -70.02 -64.94
C MET A 1 -23.75 -69.04 -63.92
N LYS A 2 -25.06 -68.74 -63.95
CA LYS A 2 -26.09 -69.27 -63.02
C LYS A 2 -25.76 -68.88 -61.56
N LEU A 3 -26.54 -68.17 -60.73
CA LEU A 3 -28.00 -68.04 -60.47
C LEU A 3 -28.10 -66.80 -59.50
N THR A 4 -28.90 -65.75 -59.72
CA THR A 4 -30.29 -65.49 -59.24
C THR A 4 -30.63 -65.73 -57.74
N THR A 5 -30.92 -64.59 -57.06
CA THR A 5 -32.15 -64.26 -56.26
C THR A 5 -32.28 -64.61 -54.75
N LYS A 6 -32.48 -63.56 -53.91
CA LYS A 6 -33.55 -63.33 -52.88
C LYS A 6 -33.11 -62.23 -51.89
N LEU A 7 -33.66 -61.01 -51.90
CA LEU A 7 -34.89 -60.53 -51.23
C LEU A 7 -34.95 -60.80 -49.71
N ILE A 8 -34.84 -59.74 -48.89
CA ILE A 8 -35.74 -59.37 -47.77
C ILE A 8 -35.47 -57.90 -47.39
N LEU A 9 -36.58 -57.20 -47.14
CA LEU A 9 -36.80 -55.79 -46.88
C LEU A 9 -36.94 -55.57 -45.36
N ASN A 10 -36.33 -54.52 -44.79
CA ASN A 10 -36.97 -53.58 -43.84
C ASN A 10 -36.00 -52.46 -43.39
N THR A 11 -36.24 -51.27 -43.95
CA THR A 11 -36.25 -49.89 -43.38
C THR A 11 -35.80 -49.73 -41.92
N MET A 12 -34.87 -48.83 -41.56
CA MET A 12 -34.96 -47.33 -41.46
C MET A 12 -33.56 -46.84 -41.00
N LEU A 13 -33.02 -45.62 -41.18
CA LEU A 13 -33.41 -44.33 -41.75
C LEU A 13 -32.11 -43.48 -41.78
N VAL A 14 -31.75 -42.98 -42.96
CA VAL A 14 -31.06 -41.71 -43.30
C VAL A 14 -29.79 -41.28 -42.54
N MET A 15 -28.65 -41.40 -43.23
CA MET A 15 -27.49 -40.51 -43.07
C MET A 15 -27.00 -40.13 -44.48
N GLY A 16 -27.16 -38.86 -44.86
CA GLY A 16 -26.75 -38.33 -46.15
C GLY A 16 -25.30 -37.84 -46.09
N VAL A 17 -24.40 -38.56 -46.76
CA VAL A 17 -23.07 -38.09 -47.15
C VAL A 17 -23.06 -38.00 -48.66
N VAL A 18 -22.68 -36.86 -49.24
CA VAL A 18 -22.12 -36.82 -50.59
C VAL A 18 -20.88 -35.93 -50.60
N PHE A 19 -19.77 -36.60 -50.88
CA PHE A 19 -18.45 -36.09 -51.26
C PHE A 19 -18.46 -35.33 -52.58
N PHE A 20 -17.63 -34.29 -52.70
CA PHE A 20 -16.80 -34.04 -53.88
C PHE A 20 -15.47 -33.41 -53.40
N TYR A 21 -14.35 -34.14 -53.50
CA TYR A 21 -13.40 -34.18 -54.63
C TYR A 21 -12.34 -33.07 -54.58
N SER A 22 -11.17 -33.52 -54.13
CA SER A 22 -9.80 -33.04 -54.32
C SER A 22 -9.52 -32.10 -55.51
N CYS A 23 -8.83 -31.00 -55.25
CA CYS A 23 -7.69 -30.53 -56.05
C CYS A 23 -6.68 -29.76 -55.18
N LYS A 24 -5.43 -30.22 -55.25
CA LYS A 24 -4.21 -29.79 -54.54
C LYS A 24 -3.79 -28.36 -54.97
N LYS A 25 -3.47 -27.46 -54.02
CA LYS A 25 -2.44 -26.41 -54.16
C LYS A 25 -2.02 -25.85 -52.79
N GLU A 26 -0.71 -25.90 -52.58
CA GLU A 26 0.18 -25.21 -51.62
C GLU A 26 -0.40 -24.59 -50.33
N LYS A 27 0.12 -25.09 -49.20
CA LYS A 27 0.07 -24.42 -47.90
C LYS A 27 0.71 -23.03 -48.02
N LYS A 28 -0.10 -21.99 -47.88
CA LYS A 28 0.35 -20.74 -47.25
C LYS A 28 -0.08 -20.78 -45.80
N GLU A 29 0.91 -20.86 -44.91
CA GLU A 29 0.80 -20.36 -43.54
C GLU A 29 0.26 -18.93 -43.61
N ASN A 30 -0.98 -18.76 -43.17
CA ASN A 30 -1.45 -17.47 -42.70
C ASN A 30 -1.54 -17.60 -41.18
N ASP A 31 -0.45 -17.19 -40.52
CA ASP A 31 -0.47 -16.76 -39.13
C ASP A 31 -1.43 -15.58 -39.02
N ALA A 32 -2.72 -15.87 -38.87
CA ALA A 32 -3.66 -14.92 -38.31
C ALA A 32 -3.51 -15.00 -36.80
N VAL A 33 -2.53 -14.26 -36.28
CA VAL A 33 -2.50 -13.86 -34.87
C VAL A 33 -3.85 -13.20 -34.59
N GLU A 34 -4.68 -13.88 -33.82
CA GLU A 34 -5.93 -13.34 -33.31
C GLU A 34 -5.60 -12.06 -32.55
N GLN A 35 -6.15 -10.93 -33.01
CA GLN A 35 -5.95 -9.65 -32.35
C GLN A 35 -6.44 -9.76 -30.91
N VAL A 36 -5.50 -9.69 -29.96
CA VAL A 36 -5.78 -9.53 -28.54
C VAL A 36 -6.73 -8.34 -28.38
N ALA A 37 -7.93 -8.60 -27.86
CA ALA A 37 -8.90 -7.56 -27.60
C ALA A 37 -8.28 -6.48 -26.69
N LYS A 38 -8.41 -5.21 -27.10
CA LYS A 38 -7.94 -4.04 -26.35
C LYS A 38 -8.55 -4.00 -24.93
N VAL A 39 -7.71 -4.28 -23.94
CA VAL A 39 -7.63 -3.75 -22.56
C VAL A 39 -8.95 -3.35 -21.88
N ALA A 40 -9.40 -4.18 -20.93
CA ALA A 40 -10.53 -3.91 -20.03
C ALA A 40 -10.17 -2.94 -18.87
N TYR A 41 -8.89 -2.66 -18.65
CA TYR A 41 -8.37 -1.89 -17.52
C TYR A 41 -8.98 -0.48 -17.36
N ASN A 42 -9.26 0.20 -18.49
CA ASN A 42 -9.79 1.57 -18.53
C ASN A 42 -11.33 1.65 -18.58
N LYS A 43 -12.06 0.58 -18.26
CA LYS A 43 -13.53 0.65 -18.23
C LYS A 43 -14.00 1.54 -17.08
N THR A 44 -14.75 2.59 -17.40
CA THR A 44 -15.34 3.49 -16.40
C THR A 44 -16.30 2.72 -15.50
N ALA A 45 -16.13 2.83 -14.19
CA ALA A 45 -17.06 2.25 -13.23
C ALA A 45 -18.38 3.02 -13.20
N THR A 46 -19.49 2.29 -13.02
CA THR A 46 -20.80 2.88 -12.72
C THR A 46 -20.83 3.45 -11.31
N LYS A 47 -21.75 4.40 -11.08
CA LYS A 47 -21.85 5.39 -10.00
C LYS A 47 -21.75 4.94 -8.51
N SER A 48 -21.56 3.66 -8.20
CA SER A 48 -21.33 3.18 -6.84
C SER A 48 -20.24 2.12 -6.86
N LEU A 49 -19.06 2.50 -6.35
CA LEU A 49 -17.90 1.61 -6.23
C LEU A 49 -17.81 0.93 -4.87
N CYS A 50 -18.47 1.47 -3.83
CA CYS A 50 -18.55 0.80 -2.53
C CYS A 50 -19.68 -0.23 -2.52
N GLU A 51 -19.45 -1.39 -1.90
CA GLU A 51 -20.44 -2.46 -1.84
C GLU A 51 -21.25 -2.36 -0.54
N SER A 52 -22.55 -2.66 -0.62
CA SER A 52 -23.46 -2.47 0.51
C SER A 52 -23.13 -3.38 1.71
N ASP A 53 -22.51 -4.54 1.48
CA ASP A 53 -22.12 -5.49 2.52
C ASP A 53 -20.86 -5.05 3.29
N TRP A 54 -20.21 -3.97 2.88
CA TRP A 54 -19.18 -3.32 3.69
C TRP A 54 -19.79 -2.59 4.91
N PHE A 55 -21.11 -2.37 4.92
CA PHE A 55 -21.81 -1.58 5.93
C PHE A 55 -22.89 -2.39 6.66
N PRO A 56 -23.09 -2.18 7.98
CA PRO A 56 -22.33 -1.27 8.84
C PRO A 56 -20.88 -1.75 9.01
N HIS A 57 -19.95 -0.82 9.25
CA HIS A 57 -18.50 -1.08 9.32
C HIS A 57 -18.13 -2.24 10.26
N THR A 58 -18.88 -2.43 11.35
CA THR A 58 -18.71 -3.56 12.28
C THR A 58 -18.82 -4.95 11.64
N GLN A 59 -19.41 -5.05 10.45
CA GLN A 59 -19.65 -6.29 9.71
C GLN A 59 -18.84 -6.39 8.41
N THR A 60 -17.95 -5.44 8.11
CA THR A 60 -17.20 -5.46 6.85
C THR A 60 -16.46 -6.80 6.69
N PRO A 61 -16.71 -7.54 5.59
CA PRO A 61 -16.03 -8.80 5.33
C PRO A 61 -14.56 -8.56 4.96
N ALA A 62 -13.73 -9.60 5.15
CA ALA A 62 -12.40 -9.58 4.54
C ALA A 62 -12.54 -9.59 3.01
N PRO A 63 -11.73 -8.84 2.26
CA PRO A 63 -11.74 -8.92 0.80
C PRO A 63 -11.39 -10.33 0.33
N ALA A 64 -11.99 -10.74 -0.79
CA ALA A 64 -11.56 -11.93 -1.50
C ALA A 64 -10.25 -11.64 -2.23
N GLU A 65 -9.18 -12.38 -1.93
CA GLU A 65 -7.83 -12.09 -2.44
C GLU A 65 -7.21 -13.23 -3.25
N GLY A 66 -7.64 -14.48 -3.05
CA GLY A 66 -7.06 -15.67 -3.69
C GLY A 66 -7.84 -16.20 -4.88
N LYS A 67 -7.77 -17.52 -5.10
CA LYS A 67 -8.56 -18.20 -6.15
C LYS A 67 -10.05 -17.91 -6.04
N GLY A 68 -10.66 -17.54 -7.17
CA GLY A 68 -12.04 -17.07 -7.28
C GLY A 68 -12.29 -15.63 -6.86
N SER A 69 -11.25 -14.85 -6.50
CA SER A 69 -11.37 -13.42 -6.23
C SER A 69 -11.52 -12.60 -7.53
N PRO A 70 -11.89 -11.31 -7.43
CA PRO A 70 -11.84 -10.39 -8.57
C PRO A 70 -10.47 -10.26 -9.25
N PHE A 71 -9.39 -10.69 -8.59
CA PHE A 71 -8.02 -10.70 -9.13
C PHE A 71 -7.61 -12.05 -9.76
N ASP A 72 -8.39 -13.13 -9.56
CA ASP A 72 -8.16 -14.44 -10.22
C ASP A 72 -8.70 -14.43 -11.65
N VAL A 73 -8.26 -13.45 -12.43
CA VAL A 73 -8.65 -13.19 -13.81
C VAL A 73 -7.41 -12.83 -14.63
N SER A 74 -7.45 -13.05 -15.94
CA SER A 74 -6.35 -12.68 -16.84
C SER A 74 -6.29 -11.19 -17.14
N SER A 75 -7.34 -10.42 -16.82
CA SER A 75 -7.34 -8.97 -16.98
C SER A 75 -8.15 -8.30 -15.88
N THR A 76 -7.56 -7.29 -15.26
CA THR A 76 -8.10 -6.54 -14.13
C THR A 76 -8.70 -5.21 -14.56
N THR A 77 -9.30 -4.49 -13.62
CA THR A 77 -9.78 -3.11 -13.84
C THR A 77 -9.20 -2.18 -12.80
N ASN A 78 -9.01 -0.90 -13.14
CA ASN A 78 -8.54 0.08 -12.17
C ASN A 78 -9.42 0.13 -10.90
N ALA A 79 -10.74 -0.05 -11.05
CA ALA A 79 -11.70 -0.02 -9.95
C ALA A 79 -11.44 -1.09 -8.87
N ILE A 80 -11.12 -2.34 -9.24
CA ILE A 80 -11.01 -3.43 -8.25
C ILE A 80 -9.85 -3.23 -7.27
N PHE A 81 -8.77 -2.55 -7.68
CA PHE A 81 -7.66 -2.20 -6.78
C PHE A 81 -8.08 -1.18 -5.73
N HIS A 82 -8.86 -0.17 -6.13
CA HIS A 82 -9.41 0.83 -5.21
C HIS A 82 -10.45 0.22 -4.27
N GLN A 83 -11.32 -0.65 -4.79
CA GLN A 83 -12.31 -1.38 -3.98
C GLN A 83 -11.64 -2.27 -2.94
N TRP A 84 -10.64 -3.06 -3.35
CA TRP A 84 -9.83 -3.87 -2.44
C TRP A 84 -9.18 -3.01 -1.36
N SER A 85 -8.59 -1.87 -1.73
CA SER A 85 -7.90 -0.97 -0.80
C SER A 85 -8.85 -0.51 0.32
N TRP A 86 -10.02 0.02 -0.05
CA TRP A 86 -11.01 0.49 0.92
C TRP A 86 -11.60 -0.64 1.76
N GLN A 87 -12.00 -1.75 1.12
CA GLN A 87 -12.55 -2.91 1.83
C GLN A 87 -11.54 -3.47 2.82
N LYS A 88 -10.26 -3.54 2.45
CA LYS A 88 -9.19 -4.00 3.35
C LYS A 88 -9.02 -3.05 4.52
N PHE A 89 -9.01 -1.73 4.30
CA PHE A 89 -8.93 -0.75 5.38
C PHE A 89 -10.09 -0.87 6.36
N LEU A 90 -11.34 -0.95 5.88
CA LEU A 90 -12.51 -1.17 6.72
C LEU A 90 -12.42 -2.51 7.48
N TRP A 91 -12.06 -3.60 6.81
CA TRP A 91 -11.88 -4.88 7.48
C TRP A 91 -10.80 -4.86 8.58
N LEU A 92 -9.72 -4.10 8.38
CA LEU A 92 -8.65 -3.93 9.37
C LEU A 92 -9.05 -3.03 10.54
N THR A 93 -9.94 -2.08 10.29
CA THR A 93 -10.33 -1.05 11.25
C THR A 93 -11.64 -1.34 11.97
N LYS A 94 -12.36 -2.38 11.54
CA LYS A 94 -13.57 -2.82 12.21
C LYS A 94 -13.28 -3.19 13.67
N PRO A 95 -14.18 -2.84 14.60
CA PRO A 95 -13.97 -3.08 16.00
C PRO A 95 -14.15 -4.57 16.33
N GLU A 96 -13.14 -5.15 16.95
CA GLU A 96 -13.11 -6.53 17.43
C GLU A 96 -13.06 -6.51 18.97
N TYR A 97 -13.92 -7.31 19.60
CA TYR A 97 -13.90 -7.44 21.06
C TYR A 97 -12.71 -8.28 21.50
N GLN A 98 -11.85 -7.71 22.33
CA GLN A 98 -10.67 -8.36 22.88
C GLN A 98 -10.79 -8.46 24.39
N ILE A 99 -10.30 -9.57 24.96
CA ILE A 99 -10.26 -9.79 26.40
C ILE A 99 -8.79 -9.89 26.81
N GLU A 100 -8.34 -8.95 27.62
CA GLU A 100 -7.03 -8.97 28.28
C GLU A 100 -7.18 -9.55 29.69
N LYS A 101 -6.24 -10.42 30.08
CA LYS A 101 -6.13 -10.93 31.44
C LYS A 101 -5.03 -10.15 32.17
N LEU A 102 -5.43 -9.22 33.02
CA LEU A 102 -4.56 -8.51 33.94
C LEU A 102 -4.39 -9.33 35.23
N VAL A 103 -3.23 -9.20 35.88
CA VAL A 103 -3.01 -9.72 37.23
C VAL A 103 -2.98 -8.55 38.19
N VAL A 104 -3.96 -8.49 39.10
CA VAL A 104 -4.05 -7.44 40.12
C VAL A 104 -3.76 -8.05 41.49
N LYS A 105 -3.10 -7.28 42.36
CA LYS A 105 -2.90 -7.69 43.75
C LYS A 105 -4.10 -7.24 44.57
N GLN A 106 -4.89 -8.20 45.01
CA GLN A 106 -5.98 -7.97 45.95
C GLN A 106 -5.64 -8.67 47.27
N GLU A 107 -5.55 -7.91 48.35
CA GLU A 107 -5.18 -8.42 49.69
C GLU A 107 -3.87 -9.24 49.71
N GLY A 108 -2.88 -8.80 48.93
CA GLY A 108 -1.58 -9.49 48.83
C GLY A 108 -1.59 -10.77 47.99
N LYS A 109 -2.74 -11.15 47.40
CA LYS A 109 -2.87 -12.29 46.48
C LYS A 109 -2.98 -11.79 45.05
N GLU A 110 -2.37 -12.52 44.13
CA GLU A 110 -2.54 -12.30 42.69
C GLU A 110 -3.90 -12.84 42.25
N VAL A 111 -4.76 -11.95 41.77
CA VAL A 111 -6.10 -12.26 41.28
C VAL A 111 -6.17 -11.89 39.80
N PRO A 112 -6.65 -12.79 38.91
CA PRO A 112 -6.84 -12.45 37.51
C PRO A 112 -8.06 -11.54 37.33
N LEU A 113 -7.87 -10.41 36.66
CA LEU A 113 -8.91 -9.50 36.20
C LEU A 113 -9.01 -9.60 34.67
N TYR A 114 -10.20 -9.82 34.14
CA TYR A 114 -10.44 -9.83 32.70
C TYR A 114 -11.04 -8.48 32.29
N VAL A 115 -10.34 -7.75 31.43
CA VAL A 115 -10.80 -6.46 30.88
C VAL A 115 -11.14 -6.68 29.41
N GLY A 116 -12.33 -6.25 29.01
CA GLY A 116 -12.78 -6.29 27.63
C GLY A 116 -12.65 -4.91 26.98
N GLU A 117 -12.10 -4.84 25.78
CA GLU A 117 -12.00 -3.61 24.99
C GLU A 117 -12.37 -3.87 23.52
N MET A 118 -12.93 -2.86 22.87
CA MET A 118 -13.17 -2.89 21.43
C MET A 118 -11.98 -2.21 20.75
N LEU A 119 -11.17 -2.98 20.04
CA LEU A 119 -10.04 -2.47 19.28
C LEU A 119 -10.20 -2.85 17.81
N PRO A 120 -9.74 -2.00 16.86
CA PRO A 120 -9.53 -2.38 15.48
C PRO A 120 -8.84 -3.73 15.34
N LEU A 121 -9.26 -4.52 14.35
CA LEU A 121 -8.67 -5.83 14.06
C LEU A 121 -7.15 -5.78 13.93
N PHE A 122 -6.59 -4.72 13.33
CA PHE A 122 -5.15 -4.60 13.15
C PHE A 122 -4.35 -4.45 14.45
N LEU A 123 -5.00 -4.02 15.54
CA LEU A 123 -4.40 -3.96 16.89
C LEU A 123 -4.60 -5.27 17.66
N ASN A 124 -5.21 -6.30 17.07
CA ASN A 124 -5.35 -7.60 17.70
C ASN A 124 -4.07 -8.43 17.50
N PRO A 125 -3.26 -8.69 18.56
CA PRO A 125 -2.00 -9.41 18.44
C PRO A 125 -2.16 -10.87 18.01
N LYS A 126 -3.38 -11.42 18.03
CA LYS A 126 -3.67 -12.77 17.51
C LYS A 126 -3.93 -12.79 16.00
N LYS A 127 -4.20 -11.63 15.39
CA LYS A 127 -4.53 -11.49 13.96
C LYS A 127 -3.42 -10.79 13.19
N MET A 128 -2.83 -9.76 13.79
CA MET A 128 -1.75 -8.96 13.24
C MET A 128 -0.62 -8.86 14.27
N HIS A 129 0.63 -8.93 13.82
CA HIS A 129 1.81 -8.89 14.69
C HIS A 129 2.49 -7.54 14.54
N GLN A 130 2.58 -6.77 15.62
CA GLN A 130 3.42 -5.58 15.62
C GLN A 130 4.89 -5.99 15.54
N VAL A 131 5.63 -5.39 14.61
CA VAL A 131 7.05 -5.67 14.39
C VAL A 131 7.86 -4.37 14.25
N THR A 132 9.16 -4.47 14.48
CA THR A 132 10.12 -3.38 14.22
C THR A 132 10.41 -3.26 12.72
N SER A 133 11.17 -2.23 12.32
CA SER A 133 11.69 -2.07 10.95
C SER A 133 12.70 -3.15 10.52
N HIS A 134 12.99 -4.12 11.40
CA HIS A 134 13.77 -5.34 11.12
C HIS A 134 12.92 -6.62 11.20
N MET A 135 11.58 -6.48 11.20
CA MET A 135 10.62 -7.57 11.33
C MET A 135 10.78 -8.38 12.64
N GLN A 136 11.34 -7.77 13.69
CA GLN A 136 11.41 -8.38 15.01
C GLN A 136 10.08 -8.14 15.74
N ASP A 137 9.57 -9.14 16.43
CA ASP A 137 8.32 -9.00 17.18
C ASP A 137 8.49 -7.93 18.28
N VAL A 138 7.55 -6.99 18.33
CA VAL A 138 7.50 -5.98 19.38
C VAL A 138 6.80 -6.56 20.60
N VAL A 139 7.42 -6.45 21.77
CA VAL A 139 6.88 -7.00 23.02
C VAL A 139 5.76 -6.08 23.53
N PRO A 140 4.51 -6.58 23.67
CA PRO A 140 3.41 -5.78 24.20
C PRO A 140 3.71 -5.23 25.59
N LYS A 141 3.16 -4.05 25.90
CA LYS A 141 3.29 -3.39 27.19
C LYS A 141 1.93 -3.35 27.87
N GLN A 142 1.91 -3.63 29.17
CA GLN A 142 0.67 -3.73 29.94
C GLN A 142 -0.14 -2.42 29.86
N GLY A 143 -1.44 -2.54 29.58
CA GLY A 143 -2.36 -1.41 29.52
C GLY A 143 -2.19 -0.51 28.28
N ALA A 144 -1.54 -1.01 27.22
CA ALA A 144 -1.41 -0.31 25.94
C ALA A 144 -1.75 -1.24 24.77
N ALA A 145 -2.50 -0.73 23.80
CA ALA A 145 -2.90 -1.46 22.60
C ALA A 145 -1.80 -1.49 21.51
N VAL A 146 -0.82 -0.59 21.60
CA VAL A 146 0.28 -0.46 20.63
C VAL A 146 1.52 0.08 21.34
N VAL A 147 2.70 -0.29 20.85
CA VAL A 147 3.98 0.23 21.34
C VAL A 147 4.55 1.23 20.32
N LEU A 148 5.01 2.40 20.74
CA LEU A 148 5.48 3.44 19.82
C LEU A 148 6.88 3.91 20.22
N GLU A 149 7.86 3.63 19.37
CA GLU A 149 9.27 4.04 19.53
C GLU A 149 9.87 4.64 18.25
N ASP A 150 9.33 4.29 17.08
CA ASP A 150 9.83 4.73 15.78
C ASP A 150 9.25 6.11 15.41
N THR A 151 10.11 7.00 14.92
CA THR A 151 9.77 8.37 14.48
C THR A 151 10.30 8.67 13.07
N ALA A 152 10.92 7.67 12.41
CA ALA A 152 11.51 7.84 11.10
C ALA A 152 10.45 7.74 9.99
N GLN A 153 10.39 8.79 9.17
CA GLN A 153 9.63 8.77 7.92
C GLN A 153 10.30 7.90 6.86
N ALA A 154 9.51 7.48 5.87
CA ALA A 154 10.06 6.85 4.69
C ALA A 154 10.89 7.87 3.88
N GLY A 155 12.04 7.43 3.37
CA GLY A 155 12.94 8.24 2.56
C GLY A 155 13.93 9.05 3.40
N SER A 156 13.85 10.38 3.41
CA SER A 156 14.92 11.28 3.88
C SER A 156 15.27 11.26 5.38
N GLY A 157 14.68 10.34 6.17
CA GLY A 157 14.89 10.24 7.62
C GLY A 157 14.40 11.43 8.43
N GLY A 158 13.45 12.21 7.90
CA GLY A 158 12.90 13.37 8.60
C GLY A 158 11.99 12.99 9.76
N ILE A 159 11.91 13.86 10.76
CA ILE A 159 11.02 13.72 11.93
C ILE A 159 9.86 14.69 11.77
N LEU A 160 8.65 14.15 11.63
CA LEU A 160 7.44 14.97 11.50
C LEU A 160 6.95 15.42 12.87
N LYS A 161 6.56 16.70 12.96
CA LYS A 161 5.98 17.31 14.16
C LYS A 161 4.66 18.00 13.83
N THR A 162 3.73 17.97 14.78
CA THR A 162 2.43 18.63 14.66
C THR A 162 2.56 20.15 14.81
N ASN A 163 1.65 20.88 14.16
CA ASN A 163 1.50 22.32 14.27
C ASN A 163 1.06 22.71 15.70
N PRO A 164 1.86 23.49 16.45
CA PRO A 164 1.48 23.92 17.79
C PRO A 164 0.23 24.82 17.82
N GLU A 165 -0.09 25.50 16.72
CA GLU A 165 -1.26 26.38 16.65
C GLU A 165 -2.59 25.64 16.42
N TYR A 166 -2.56 24.31 16.27
CA TYR A 166 -3.76 23.49 16.09
C TYR A 166 -4.49 23.19 17.42
N ASN A 167 -3.83 23.36 18.57
CA ASN A 167 -4.44 23.24 19.90
C ASN A 167 -4.23 24.53 20.71
N LYS A 168 -5.06 24.73 21.74
CA LYS A 168 -5.09 25.99 22.53
C LYS A 168 -3.86 26.12 23.44
N GLU A 169 -3.24 25.00 23.77
CA GLU A 169 -2.09 24.87 24.67
C GLU A 169 -0.76 25.19 23.97
N GLY A 170 -0.74 25.29 22.63
CA GLY A 170 0.48 25.58 21.88
C GLY A 170 1.44 24.38 21.80
N VAL A 171 0.93 23.15 21.97
CA VAL A 171 1.75 21.94 22.08
C VAL A 171 2.04 21.36 20.69
N SER A 172 3.32 21.15 20.39
CA SER A 172 3.78 20.39 19.21
C SER A 172 4.29 19.03 19.66
N GLU A 173 3.80 17.98 19.04
CA GLU A 173 4.17 16.59 19.32
C GLU A 173 4.88 15.97 18.12
N THR A 174 5.68 14.93 18.41
CA THR A 174 6.31 14.10 17.38
C THR A 174 5.29 13.08 16.86
N VAL A 175 5.32 12.82 15.55
CA VAL A 175 4.58 11.72 14.93
C VAL A 175 5.39 10.42 15.05
N PHE A 176 4.74 9.37 15.55
CA PHE A 176 5.31 8.04 15.74
C PHE A 176 4.72 7.05 14.75
N TYR A 177 5.44 5.95 14.49
CA TYR A 177 5.01 4.92 13.56
C TYR A 177 4.98 3.54 14.22
N SER A 178 4.00 2.73 13.81
CA SER A 178 3.95 1.30 14.13
C SER A 178 3.87 0.49 12.84
N ILE A 179 4.58 -0.64 12.78
CA ILE A 179 4.53 -1.58 11.66
C ILE A 179 3.83 -2.86 12.12
N HIS A 180 2.90 -3.38 11.33
CA HIS A 180 2.17 -4.60 11.62
C HIS A 180 2.19 -5.54 10.43
N ILE A 181 2.33 -6.84 10.67
CA ILE A 181 2.32 -7.87 9.62
C ILE A 181 1.30 -8.97 9.91
N SER A 182 0.70 -9.50 8.86
CA SER A 182 -0.16 -10.71 8.96
C SER A 182 0.64 -11.93 9.44
N SER A 183 -0.05 -12.89 10.05
CA SER A 183 0.53 -14.22 10.34
C SER A 183 1.08 -14.89 9.07
N THR A 184 0.35 -14.79 7.96
CA THR A 184 0.76 -15.30 6.64
C THR A 184 2.13 -14.77 6.21
N MET A 185 2.32 -13.44 6.26
CA MET A 185 3.60 -12.82 5.92
C MET A 185 4.70 -13.20 6.92
N ARG A 186 4.39 -13.23 8.23
CA ARG A 186 5.36 -13.59 9.28
C ARG A 186 5.90 -15.01 9.12
N GLU A 187 5.04 -15.96 8.82
CA GLU A 187 5.42 -17.36 8.58
C GLU A 187 6.22 -17.51 7.28
N ALA A 188 5.77 -16.88 6.20
CA ALA A 188 6.48 -16.87 4.92
C ALA A 188 7.88 -16.25 5.05
N SER A 189 8.02 -15.12 5.76
CA SER A 189 9.30 -14.46 6.01
C SER A 189 10.28 -15.36 6.75
N ARG A 190 9.84 -16.09 7.79
CA ARG A 190 10.70 -17.05 8.51
C ARG A 190 11.21 -18.13 7.55
N LYS A 191 10.30 -18.74 6.79
CA LYS A 191 10.64 -19.81 5.82
C LYS A 191 11.61 -19.32 4.75
N TYR A 192 11.34 -18.18 4.12
CA TYR A 192 12.19 -17.64 3.06
C TYR A 192 13.54 -17.20 3.58
N ARG A 193 13.60 -16.51 4.72
CA ARG A 193 14.87 -16.18 5.38
C ARG A 193 15.70 -17.43 5.61
N ASP A 194 15.14 -18.44 6.25
CA ASP A 194 15.88 -19.66 6.61
C ASP A 194 16.37 -20.38 5.35
N SER A 195 15.54 -20.43 4.31
CA SER A 195 15.89 -21.06 3.02
C SER A 195 17.01 -20.31 2.29
N ILE A 196 17.05 -18.98 2.38
CA ILE A 196 18.12 -18.18 1.77
C ILE A 196 19.41 -18.33 2.59
N VAL A 197 19.33 -18.20 3.92
CA VAL A 197 20.49 -18.29 4.82
C VAL A 197 21.16 -19.66 4.76
N ASN A 198 20.38 -20.74 4.64
CA ASN A 198 20.91 -22.11 4.53
C ASN A 198 21.30 -22.51 3.09
N GLY A 199 21.08 -21.64 2.09
CA GLY A 199 21.42 -21.87 0.69
C GLY A 199 20.48 -22.81 -0.08
N THR A 200 19.33 -23.20 0.47
CA THR A 200 18.30 -24.00 -0.24
C THR A 200 17.47 -23.16 -1.22
N LEU A 201 17.45 -21.84 -1.03
CA LEU A 201 16.91 -20.86 -1.97
C LEU A 201 18.02 -19.85 -2.33
N SER A 202 18.25 -19.64 -3.63
CA SER A 202 19.21 -18.63 -4.11
C SER A 202 18.81 -17.22 -3.66
N GLN A 203 19.78 -16.35 -3.40
CA GLN A 203 19.51 -14.91 -3.17
C GLN A 203 18.95 -14.22 -4.43
N ASP A 204 19.35 -14.66 -5.62
CA ASP A 204 18.67 -14.30 -6.88
C ASP A 204 17.58 -15.35 -7.15
N ASN A 205 16.31 -15.00 -6.94
CA ASN A 205 15.20 -15.95 -7.05
C ASN A 205 13.90 -15.25 -7.51
N GLN A 206 12.88 -16.04 -7.86
CA GLN A 206 11.55 -15.57 -8.25
C GLN A 206 10.47 -15.85 -7.18
N ALA A 207 10.86 -16.15 -5.94
CA ALA A 207 9.89 -16.36 -4.87
C ALA A 207 9.14 -15.06 -4.57
N SER A 208 7.85 -15.18 -4.29
CA SER A 208 7.00 -14.08 -3.83
C SER A 208 6.31 -14.46 -2.52
N PHE A 209 5.88 -13.46 -1.77
CA PHE A 209 5.05 -13.69 -0.60
C PHE A 209 3.69 -14.27 -1.04
N PRO A 210 3.09 -15.18 -0.27
CA PRO A 210 1.81 -15.77 -0.63
C PRO A 210 0.67 -14.76 -0.54
N VAL A 211 -0.40 -15.01 -1.29
CA VAL A 211 -1.67 -14.25 -1.21
C VAL A 211 -2.15 -14.14 0.25
N GLY A 212 -2.65 -12.97 0.62
CA GLY A 212 -3.05 -12.64 1.99
C GLY A 212 -1.88 -12.21 2.89
N SER A 213 -0.65 -12.19 2.37
CA SER A 213 0.45 -11.45 3.01
C SER A 213 0.09 -9.96 3.04
N LEU A 214 0.25 -9.36 4.21
CA LEU A 214 -0.12 -7.99 4.52
C LEU A 214 0.92 -7.36 5.43
N GLU A 215 1.31 -6.14 5.11
CA GLU A 215 2.13 -5.21 5.89
C GLU A 215 1.36 -3.89 6.05
N LEU A 216 1.37 -3.34 7.27
CA LEU A 216 0.80 -2.03 7.58
C LEU A 216 1.90 -1.15 8.15
N LYS A 217 1.90 0.12 7.77
CA LYS A 217 2.56 1.19 8.52
C LYS A 217 1.47 2.15 8.98
N VAL A 218 1.50 2.58 10.23
CA VAL A 218 0.45 3.42 10.82
C VAL A 218 1.12 4.57 11.56
N SER A 219 0.65 5.79 11.33
CA SER A 219 1.16 7.00 11.99
C SER A 219 0.26 7.44 13.13
N TRP A 220 0.88 7.91 14.20
CA TRP A 220 0.23 8.24 15.46
C TRP A 220 0.80 9.53 16.05
N THR A 221 -0.02 10.28 16.79
CA THR A 221 0.45 11.40 17.62
C THR A 221 -0.24 11.36 18.98
N PRO A 222 0.42 11.80 20.07
CA PRO A 222 -0.28 12.12 21.33
C PRO A 222 -1.46 13.07 21.10
N VAL A 223 -2.58 12.82 21.78
CA VAL A 223 -3.80 13.64 21.62
C VAL A 223 -3.64 15.08 22.13
N THR A 224 -2.59 15.36 22.90
CA THR A 224 -2.19 16.69 23.35
C THR A 224 -1.86 17.66 22.21
N ALA A 225 -1.57 17.13 21.00
CA ALA A 225 -1.40 17.94 19.80
C ALA A 225 -2.72 18.37 19.13
N ILE A 226 -3.85 17.77 19.51
CA ILE A 226 -5.15 17.91 18.82
C ILE A 226 -6.05 18.82 19.65
N ALA A 227 -6.76 19.76 19.01
CA ALA A 227 -7.78 20.56 19.67
C ALA A 227 -8.81 19.65 20.36
N GLU A 228 -9.20 19.97 21.60
CA GLU A 228 -10.11 19.16 22.41
C GLU A 228 -11.41 18.82 21.66
N GLU A 229 -11.97 19.81 20.97
CA GLU A 229 -13.18 19.69 20.14
C GLU A 229 -13.04 18.74 18.93
N GLU A 230 -11.82 18.43 18.50
CA GLU A 230 -11.55 17.59 17.33
C GLU A 230 -11.16 16.15 17.71
N ILE A 231 -10.86 15.85 18.98
CA ILE A 231 -10.36 14.53 19.41
C ILE A 231 -11.33 13.40 19.03
N ASP A 232 -12.64 13.63 19.14
CA ASP A 232 -13.67 12.64 18.81
C ASP A 232 -13.75 12.32 17.31
N ASN A 233 -13.10 13.11 16.46
CA ASN A 233 -13.00 12.84 15.03
C ASN A 233 -11.89 11.83 14.70
N TYR A 234 -11.00 11.52 15.64
CA TYR A 234 -9.89 10.58 15.45
C TYR A 234 -10.16 9.24 16.13
N TYR A 235 -9.70 8.14 15.52
CA TYR A 235 -9.55 6.91 16.29
C TYR A 235 -8.45 7.12 17.34
N THR A 236 -8.79 6.92 18.61
CA THR A 236 -7.84 7.06 19.73
C THR A 236 -7.69 5.76 20.51
N THR A 237 -6.50 5.53 21.05
CA THR A 237 -6.18 4.40 21.93
C THR A 237 -5.04 4.75 22.87
N VAL A 238 -4.69 3.85 23.79
CA VAL A 238 -3.52 3.99 24.66
C VAL A 238 -2.33 3.29 24.02
N ALA A 239 -1.24 4.03 23.82
CA ALA A 239 0.03 3.51 23.37
C ALA A 239 1.06 3.52 24.49
N ALA A 240 1.96 2.54 24.50
CA ALA A 240 3.18 2.59 25.30
C ALA A 240 4.24 3.31 24.49
N LEU A 241 4.41 4.60 24.75
CA LEU A 241 5.29 5.50 24.02
C LEU A 241 6.67 5.54 24.68
N SER A 242 7.73 5.44 23.89
CA SER A 242 9.11 5.60 24.32
C SER A 242 9.89 6.47 23.35
N THR A 243 10.72 7.37 23.89
CA THR A 243 11.67 8.18 23.10
C THR A 243 13.12 7.68 23.23
N ASP A 244 13.38 6.75 24.15
CA ASP A 244 14.72 6.18 24.42
C ASP A 244 14.78 4.65 24.16
N GLY A 245 13.64 4.03 23.80
CA GLY A 245 13.49 2.59 23.59
C GLY A 245 13.43 1.74 24.87
N THR A 246 13.60 2.35 26.04
CA THR A 246 13.77 1.65 27.33
C THR A 246 12.68 2.00 28.35
N THR A 247 12.31 3.28 28.44
CA THR A 247 11.29 3.80 29.33
C THR A 247 10.00 4.01 28.56
N TYR A 248 8.92 3.40 29.02
CA TYR A 248 7.62 3.44 28.35
C TYR A 248 6.58 4.14 29.22
N THR A 249 5.84 5.05 28.61
CA THR A 249 4.73 5.76 29.24
C THR A 249 3.45 5.47 28.47
N ASN A 250 2.39 5.09 29.20
CA ASN A 250 1.08 4.91 28.59
C ASN A 250 0.48 6.28 28.27
N THR A 251 0.32 6.57 26.98
CA THR A 251 -0.09 7.86 26.44
C THR A 251 -1.30 7.65 25.53
N LYS A 252 -2.34 8.49 25.67
CA LYS A 252 -3.46 8.49 24.72
C LYS A 252 -2.99 9.09 23.40
N VAL A 253 -3.15 8.33 22.31
CA VAL A 253 -2.72 8.71 20.96
C VAL A 253 -3.88 8.66 19.97
N ALA A 254 -3.76 9.40 18.88
CA ALA A 254 -4.67 9.42 17.75
C ALA A 254 -3.97 8.86 16.49
N LEU A 255 -4.70 8.07 15.70
CA LEU A 255 -4.24 7.58 14.40
C LEU A 255 -4.36 8.68 13.35
N LEU A 256 -3.29 8.95 12.61
CA LEU A 256 -3.26 10.00 11.58
C LEU A 256 -3.41 9.43 10.16
N GLY A 257 -2.68 8.36 9.85
CA GLY A 257 -2.71 7.73 8.53
C GLY A 257 -2.24 6.28 8.57
N MET A 258 -2.49 5.57 7.47
CA MET A 258 -2.18 4.14 7.35
C MET A 258 -1.79 3.80 5.91
N HIS A 259 -0.65 3.13 5.75
CA HIS A 259 -0.38 2.31 4.56
C HIS A 259 -0.95 0.91 4.76
N VAL A 260 -1.68 0.42 3.76
CA VAL A 260 -2.22 -0.94 3.67
C VAL A 260 -1.59 -1.62 2.46
N VAL A 261 -0.67 -2.56 2.70
CA VAL A 261 0.18 -3.14 1.67
C VAL A 261 -0.02 -4.64 1.61
N GLY A 262 -0.66 -5.16 0.55
CA GLY A 262 -1.14 -6.55 0.53
C GLY A 262 -0.96 -7.28 -0.79
N ILE A 263 -0.83 -8.61 -0.74
CA ILE A 263 -0.76 -9.47 -1.93
C ILE A 263 -2.10 -10.12 -2.22
N VAL A 264 -2.51 -10.00 -3.48
CA VAL A 264 -3.69 -10.66 -4.06
C VAL A 264 -3.25 -11.58 -5.21
N GLU A 265 -4.15 -12.43 -5.67
CA GLU A 265 -3.93 -13.33 -6.81
C GLU A 265 -3.44 -12.53 -8.02
N ASN A 266 -2.47 -13.06 -8.77
CA ASN A 266 -1.87 -12.43 -9.96
C ASN A 266 -1.15 -11.07 -9.75
N HIS A 267 -0.97 -10.62 -8.50
CA HIS A 267 -0.26 -9.38 -8.15
C HIS A 267 0.77 -9.60 -7.01
N PRO A 268 1.95 -10.18 -7.31
CA PRO A 268 2.98 -10.48 -6.31
C PRO A 268 3.81 -9.28 -5.84
N GLU A 269 3.62 -8.09 -6.41
CA GLU A 269 4.34 -6.84 -6.11
C GLU A 269 3.87 -6.12 -4.83
N PHE A 270 2.82 -6.62 -4.19
CA PHE A 270 1.94 -5.91 -3.26
C PHE A 270 1.20 -4.71 -3.90
N ILE A 271 -0.09 -4.59 -3.59
CA ILE A 271 -0.85 -3.34 -3.81
C ILE A 271 -0.52 -2.41 -2.64
N TRP A 272 -0.11 -1.19 -2.94
CA TRP A 272 0.28 -0.17 -1.96
C TRP A 272 -0.80 0.88 -1.81
N ALA A 273 -1.70 0.73 -0.83
CA ALA A 273 -2.77 1.69 -0.56
C ALA A 273 -2.44 2.61 0.61
N THR A 274 -2.91 3.86 0.56
CA THR A 274 -2.70 4.81 1.66
C THR A 274 -3.95 5.56 2.07
N PHE A 275 -4.05 5.83 3.37
CA PHE A 275 -5.19 6.45 4.04
C PHE A 275 -4.74 7.54 5.00
N GLU A 276 -5.53 8.59 5.11
CA GLU A 276 -5.23 9.78 5.91
C GLU A 276 -6.48 10.29 6.60
N HIS A 277 -6.32 10.92 7.77
CA HIS A 277 -7.38 11.71 8.39
C HIS A 277 -7.64 12.99 7.58
N ASP A 278 -8.91 13.43 7.50
CA ASP A 278 -9.35 14.55 6.64
C ASP A 278 -8.71 15.91 7.01
N ASP A 279 -8.28 16.10 8.27
CA ASP A 279 -7.83 17.40 8.80
C ASP A 279 -6.32 17.53 9.06
N LEU A 280 -5.50 16.85 8.26
CA LEU A 280 -4.04 16.86 8.43
C LEU A 280 -3.35 18.03 7.73
N ALA A 281 -3.62 18.21 6.44
CA ALA A 281 -2.90 19.15 5.59
C ALA A 281 -3.71 19.50 4.32
N PRO A 282 -3.43 20.65 3.67
CA PRO A 282 -4.02 20.95 2.37
C PRO A 282 -3.33 20.17 1.24
N ASN A 283 -3.99 20.09 0.09
CA ASN A 283 -3.39 19.66 -1.17
C ASN A 283 -2.72 20.84 -1.88
N TYR A 284 -1.65 20.59 -2.62
CA TYR A 284 -0.98 21.57 -3.46
C TYR A 284 -1.82 21.88 -4.71
N ASN A 285 -2.16 23.16 -4.90
CA ASN A 285 -2.81 23.62 -6.12
C ASN A 285 -1.75 23.96 -7.17
N TRP A 286 -1.55 23.05 -8.13
CA TRP A 286 -0.56 23.19 -9.20
C TRP A 286 -0.84 24.37 -10.14
N LYS A 287 -2.11 24.68 -10.42
CA LYS A 287 -2.50 25.81 -11.26
C LYS A 287 -2.16 27.15 -10.61
N GLU A 288 -2.34 27.25 -9.30
CA GLU A 288 -2.06 28.47 -8.53
C GLU A 288 -0.66 28.49 -7.90
N ASN A 289 0.10 27.40 -8.06
CA ASN A 289 1.43 27.19 -7.49
C ASN A 289 1.48 27.48 -5.97
N LYS A 290 0.50 26.96 -5.21
CA LYS A 290 0.44 27.15 -3.75
C LYS A 290 -0.33 26.05 -3.02
N ALA A 291 0.02 25.83 -1.76
CA ALA A 291 -0.80 25.15 -0.77
C ALA A 291 -1.34 26.21 0.21
N THR A 292 -2.64 26.17 0.49
CA THR A 292 -3.32 27.18 1.32
C THR A 292 -4.32 26.51 2.26
N SER A 293 -4.37 26.97 3.50
CA SER A 293 -5.42 26.66 4.46
C SER A 293 -5.91 27.95 5.13
N ALA A 294 -7.23 28.09 5.26
CA ALA A 294 -7.85 29.22 5.96
C ALA A 294 -7.93 29.02 7.48
N THR A 295 -7.59 27.83 7.97
CA THR A 295 -7.52 27.49 9.39
C THR A 295 -6.24 26.72 9.66
N ASN A 296 -5.84 26.63 10.93
CA ASN A 296 -4.83 25.67 11.35
C ASN A 296 -5.30 24.24 11.06
N LYS A 297 -4.38 23.43 10.55
CA LYS A 297 -4.48 21.98 10.38
C LYS A 297 -3.43 21.34 11.28
N LEU A 298 -3.55 20.02 11.51
CA LEU A 298 -2.62 19.32 12.38
C LEU A 298 -1.16 19.40 11.91
N LEU A 299 -0.91 19.45 10.59
CA LEU A 299 0.45 19.51 9.99
C LEU A 299 0.71 20.78 9.17
N PHE A 300 -0.28 21.67 9.05
CA PHE A 300 -0.18 22.92 8.29
C PHE A 300 -0.78 24.10 9.07
N ALA A 301 0.07 25.04 9.47
CA ALA A 301 -0.36 26.30 10.07
C ALA A 301 -1.12 27.16 9.06
N GLU A 302 -2.09 27.93 9.52
CA GLU A 302 -2.92 28.82 8.70
C GLU A 302 -2.06 29.66 7.72
N GLY A 303 -2.60 29.89 6.52
CA GLY A 303 -1.97 30.74 5.52
C GLY A 303 -1.59 29.99 4.26
N THR A 304 -0.50 30.42 3.61
CA THR A 304 -0.10 29.93 2.28
C THR A 304 1.39 29.64 2.19
N THR A 305 1.74 28.57 1.47
CA THR A 305 3.12 28.22 1.11
C THR A 305 3.22 27.95 -0.39
N THR A 306 4.35 28.29 -1.00
CA THR A 306 4.64 28.06 -2.42
C THR A 306 5.93 27.28 -2.59
N GLY A 307 6.08 26.53 -3.69
CA GLY A 307 7.26 25.70 -3.91
C GLY A 307 7.34 24.51 -2.96
N ILE A 308 8.49 23.83 -2.93
CA ILE A 308 8.67 22.55 -2.24
C ILE A 308 9.02 22.66 -0.76
N ASP A 309 9.31 23.85 -0.23
CA ASP A 309 9.98 23.97 1.07
C ASP A 309 9.13 23.47 2.26
N GLY A 310 7.80 23.39 2.11
CA GLY A 310 6.89 22.78 3.08
C GLY A 310 7.02 21.26 3.21
N ILE A 311 7.62 20.61 2.22
CA ILE A 311 7.76 19.15 2.10
C ILE A 311 9.24 18.75 1.93
N VAL A 312 10.17 19.54 2.49
CA VAL A 312 11.61 19.28 2.42
C VAL A 312 12.21 19.20 3.81
N TRP A 313 12.98 18.14 4.06
CA TRP A 313 13.85 18.03 5.21
C TRP A 313 15.27 18.46 4.84
N SER A 314 15.84 19.41 5.58
CA SER A 314 17.20 19.90 5.30
C SER A 314 17.88 20.35 6.59
N ASN A 315 19.18 20.08 6.73
CA ASN A 315 19.99 20.50 7.87
C ASN A 315 19.42 20.05 9.25
N GLY A 316 18.79 18.87 9.29
CA GLY A 316 18.26 18.29 10.54
C GLY A 316 16.90 18.83 10.98
N SER A 317 16.20 19.58 10.13
CA SER A 317 14.84 20.06 10.40
C SER A 317 13.99 20.19 9.12
N ALA A 318 12.68 20.37 9.30
CA ALA A 318 11.80 20.80 8.22
C ALA A 318 12.23 22.19 7.73
N LYS A 319 12.31 22.37 6.40
CA LYS A 319 12.74 23.64 5.82
C LYS A 319 11.72 24.76 6.05
N LEU A 320 10.43 24.45 5.94
CA LEU A 320 9.34 25.26 6.47
C LEU A 320 8.54 24.44 7.49
N PRO A 321 8.79 24.62 8.80
CA PRO A 321 8.06 23.94 9.85
C PRO A 321 6.56 24.17 9.75
N TYR A 322 5.78 23.13 10.03
CA TYR A 322 4.31 23.17 10.09
C TYR A 322 3.67 23.71 8.81
N LYS A 323 4.25 23.42 7.65
CA LYS A 323 3.71 23.77 6.33
C LYS A 323 3.66 22.55 5.40
N ALA A 324 3.49 21.36 5.98
CA ALA A 324 3.35 20.12 5.23
C ALA A 324 2.07 20.11 4.39
N TYR A 325 2.13 19.57 3.18
CA TYR A 325 0.99 19.47 2.27
C TYR A 325 1.12 18.22 1.40
N ASP A 326 0.02 17.76 0.81
CA ASP A 326 0.04 16.73 -0.23
C ASP A 326 0.39 17.33 -1.58
N LEU A 327 1.46 16.85 -2.21
CA LEU A 327 1.93 17.36 -3.49
C LEU A 327 0.92 17.04 -4.61
N PHE A 328 0.31 15.87 -4.58
CA PHE A 328 -0.68 15.43 -5.55
C PHE A 328 -1.88 14.79 -4.85
N LYS A 329 -3.05 15.42 -4.97
CA LYS A 329 -4.32 14.83 -4.51
C LYS A 329 -4.50 13.44 -5.11
N TYR A 330 -4.72 12.45 -4.25
CA TYR A 330 -4.88 11.03 -4.60
C TYR A 330 -3.65 10.41 -5.28
N GLY A 331 -2.47 11.01 -5.11
CA GLY A 331 -1.24 10.61 -5.79
C GLY A 331 -1.31 10.71 -7.32
N VAL A 332 -2.21 11.54 -7.86
CA VAL A 332 -2.41 11.71 -9.30
C VAL A 332 -1.66 12.95 -9.81
N PRO A 333 -0.58 12.78 -10.61
CA PRO A 333 0.25 13.90 -11.01
C PRO A 333 -0.47 14.95 -11.85
N ARG A 334 -0.02 16.19 -11.71
CA ARG A 334 -0.49 17.38 -12.43
C ARG A 334 0.67 18.06 -13.15
N ASP A 335 0.39 18.62 -14.32
CA ASP A 335 1.33 19.50 -15.00
C ASP A 335 1.39 20.90 -14.36
N SER A 336 2.30 21.75 -14.84
CA SER A 336 2.52 23.10 -14.29
C SER A 336 1.35 24.07 -14.45
N VAL A 337 0.32 23.72 -15.22
CA VAL A 337 -0.90 24.51 -15.38
C VAL A 337 -2.13 23.85 -14.73
N GLY A 338 -1.94 22.70 -14.08
CA GLY A 338 -2.94 21.98 -13.30
C GLY A 338 -3.77 20.95 -14.08
N ASN A 339 -3.41 20.58 -15.30
CA ASN A 339 -4.03 19.44 -15.98
C ASN A 339 -3.47 18.12 -15.46
N PHE A 340 -4.16 17.01 -15.70
CA PHE A 340 -3.60 15.68 -15.49
C PHE A 340 -2.31 15.50 -16.31
N MET A 341 -1.23 15.11 -15.64
CA MET A 341 0.02 14.78 -16.33
C MET A 341 -0.16 13.49 -17.14
N ASN A 342 0.43 13.45 -18.33
CA ASN A 342 0.46 12.22 -19.14
C ASN A 342 1.47 11.23 -18.54
N THR A 343 0.98 10.12 -17.99
CA THR A 343 1.77 9.07 -17.32
C THR A 343 1.39 7.68 -17.83
N SER A 344 1.97 6.63 -17.26
CA SER A 344 1.57 5.24 -17.49
C SER A 344 0.14 4.92 -17.04
N GLN A 345 -0.48 5.77 -16.22
CA GLN A 345 -1.89 5.70 -15.84
C GLN A 345 -2.70 6.74 -16.62
N SER A 346 -3.78 6.28 -17.27
CA SER A 346 -4.73 7.18 -17.94
C SER A 346 -5.67 7.85 -16.94
N GLU A 347 -5.85 9.16 -17.08
CA GLU A 347 -6.74 10.00 -16.27
C GLU A 347 -7.89 10.57 -17.12
N PRO A 348 -9.07 10.88 -16.55
CA PRO A 348 -9.39 11.01 -15.12
C PRO A 348 -9.97 9.74 -14.47
N ILE A 349 -9.86 8.56 -15.11
CA ILE A 349 -10.54 7.34 -14.63
C ILE A 349 -10.10 6.97 -13.21
N ASN A 350 -8.78 6.93 -12.97
CA ASN A 350 -8.21 6.60 -11.68
C ASN A 350 -8.60 7.66 -10.62
N PHE A 351 -8.42 8.95 -10.93
CA PHE A 351 -8.84 10.04 -10.05
C PHE A 351 -10.33 9.95 -9.67
N ASN A 352 -11.21 9.74 -10.65
CA ASN A 352 -12.66 9.69 -10.43
C ASN A 352 -13.06 8.43 -9.66
N ASN A 353 -12.39 7.28 -9.88
CA ASN A 353 -12.67 6.07 -9.12
C ASN A 353 -12.36 6.27 -7.63
N ILE A 354 -11.21 6.89 -7.31
CA ILE A 354 -10.83 7.24 -5.93
C ILE A 354 -11.83 8.23 -5.32
N GLU A 355 -12.16 9.31 -6.03
CA GLU A 355 -13.09 10.34 -5.55
C GLU A 355 -14.49 9.78 -5.27
N ASN A 356 -15.07 9.05 -6.23
CA ASN A 356 -16.40 8.47 -6.08
C ASN A 356 -16.45 7.42 -4.97
N LEU A 357 -15.39 6.62 -4.82
CA LEU A 357 -15.32 5.61 -3.77
C LEU A 357 -15.21 6.24 -2.38
N ASN A 358 -14.39 7.28 -2.22
CA ASN A 358 -14.30 8.07 -0.99
C ASN A 358 -15.67 8.66 -0.60
N LEU A 359 -16.39 9.27 -1.54
CA LEU A 359 -17.73 9.81 -1.31
C LEU A 359 -18.71 8.71 -0.87
N CYS A 360 -18.74 7.60 -1.62
CA CYS A 360 -19.61 6.45 -1.33
C CYS A 360 -19.38 5.89 0.08
N VAL A 361 -18.12 5.65 0.46
CA VAL A 361 -17.79 5.10 1.78
C VAL A 361 -18.15 6.10 2.88
N LYS A 362 -17.77 7.38 2.73
CA LYS A 362 -18.07 8.41 3.73
C LYS A 362 -19.56 8.61 3.98
N GLU A 363 -20.39 8.53 2.94
CA GLU A 363 -21.86 8.61 3.06
C GLU A 363 -22.47 7.44 3.84
N ASN A 364 -21.81 6.27 3.87
CA ASN A 364 -22.32 5.05 4.51
C ASN A 364 -21.68 4.77 5.90
N LEU A 365 -20.60 5.44 6.26
CA LEU A 365 -19.96 5.32 7.57
C LEU A 365 -20.62 6.24 8.62
N THR A 366 -20.89 5.67 9.79
CA THR A 366 -21.43 6.41 10.94
C THR A 366 -20.44 6.58 12.08
N ASP A 367 -19.34 5.83 12.08
CA ASP A 367 -18.32 5.85 13.12
C ASP A 367 -17.14 6.78 12.75
N VAL A 368 -16.10 6.75 13.57
CA VAL A 368 -14.94 7.66 13.46
C VAL A 368 -14.19 7.53 12.12
N TRP A 369 -14.30 6.38 11.46
CA TRP A 369 -13.59 6.11 10.21
C TRP A 369 -14.13 6.92 9.02
N LYS A 370 -15.30 7.56 9.16
CA LYS A 370 -15.82 8.54 8.19
C LYS A 370 -14.96 9.79 8.02
N ASN A 371 -14.06 10.04 8.98
CA ASN A 371 -13.13 11.17 9.00
C ASN A 371 -11.75 10.81 8.41
N TYR A 372 -11.63 9.60 7.84
CA TYR A 372 -10.45 9.16 7.11
C TYR A 372 -10.83 8.97 5.64
N PHE A 373 -9.88 9.24 4.75
CA PHE A 373 -10.06 9.07 3.32
C PHE A 373 -8.90 8.28 2.72
N TYR A 374 -9.19 7.64 1.58
CA TYR A 374 -8.20 6.94 0.78
C TYR A 374 -7.49 7.92 -0.16
N ASN A 375 -6.17 8.05 -0.02
CA ASN A 375 -5.33 8.95 -0.82
C ASN A 375 -4.66 8.23 -2.01
N GLY A 376 -5.20 7.06 -2.41
CA GLY A 376 -4.80 6.34 -3.61
C GLY A 376 -4.01 5.07 -3.35
N SER A 377 -3.78 4.29 -4.42
CA SER A 377 -2.89 3.12 -4.37
C SER A 377 -2.08 2.95 -5.64
N LEU A 378 -0.95 2.25 -5.49
CA LEU A 378 0.00 1.93 -6.54
C LEU A 378 0.11 0.41 -6.69
N TRP A 379 0.18 -0.06 -7.93
CA TRP A 379 0.41 -1.46 -8.31
C TRP A 379 1.10 -1.53 -9.68
N ILE A 380 1.40 -2.74 -10.17
CA ILE A 380 1.88 -2.92 -11.55
C ILE A 380 0.88 -3.68 -12.41
N ASP A 381 0.91 -3.38 -13.70
CA ASP A 381 0.14 -4.08 -14.72
C ASP A 381 0.81 -5.42 -15.05
N THR A 382 0.19 -6.50 -14.58
CA THR A 382 0.58 -7.90 -14.82
C THR A 382 -0.47 -8.67 -15.61
N ASP A 383 -1.45 -7.96 -16.22
CA ASP A 383 -2.53 -8.58 -16.97
C ASP A 383 -1.97 -9.51 -18.07
N GLY A 384 -2.55 -10.70 -18.19
CA GLY A 384 -2.17 -11.71 -19.17
C GLY A 384 -0.89 -12.49 -18.86
N LEU A 385 -0.17 -12.17 -17.78
CA LEU A 385 1.05 -12.87 -17.38
C LEU A 385 0.76 -14.05 -16.44
N THR A 386 1.50 -15.14 -16.60
CA THR A 386 1.59 -16.22 -15.60
C THR A 386 2.40 -15.77 -14.37
N LEU A 387 2.27 -16.47 -13.23
CA LEU A 387 3.03 -16.14 -12.02
C LEU A 387 4.56 -16.12 -12.25
N GLU A 388 5.07 -17.03 -13.08
CA GLU A 388 6.49 -17.07 -13.46
C GLU A 388 6.89 -15.80 -14.24
N GLU A 389 6.07 -15.39 -15.21
CA GLU A 389 6.30 -14.17 -15.99
C GLU A 389 6.14 -12.90 -15.14
N GLN A 390 5.20 -12.88 -14.20
CA GLN A 390 4.99 -11.77 -13.25
C GLN A 390 6.24 -11.55 -12.40
N THR A 391 6.74 -12.61 -11.76
CA THR A 391 7.92 -12.55 -10.89
C THR A 391 9.21 -12.29 -11.68
N ALA A 392 9.32 -12.84 -12.90
CA ALA A 392 10.40 -12.49 -13.82
C ALA A 392 10.36 -11.00 -14.23
N THR A 393 9.18 -10.45 -14.49
CA THR A 393 8.99 -9.03 -14.83
C THR A 393 9.41 -8.12 -13.67
N ILE A 394 8.96 -8.42 -12.44
CA ILE A 394 9.35 -7.70 -11.22
C ILE A 394 10.89 -7.67 -11.06
N ASN A 395 11.53 -8.84 -11.22
CA ASN A 395 12.99 -8.93 -11.16
C ASN A 395 13.68 -8.16 -12.28
N SER A 396 13.18 -8.25 -13.51
CA SER A 396 13.73 -7.57 -14.67
C SER A 396 13.73 -6.05 -14.44
N LEU A 397 12.59 -5.50 -14.03
CA LEU A 397 12.42 -4.08 -13.72
C LEU A 397 13.31 -3.64 -12.56
N GLY A 398 13.43 -4.44 -11.48
CA GLY A 398 14.23 -4.10 -10.31
C GLY A 398 13.88 -2.70 -9.78
N GLY A 399 14.89 -1.87 -9.55
CA GLY A 399 14.72 -0.47 -9.12
C GLY A 399 14.11 0.50 -10.15
N ASN A 400 13.49 -0.01 -11.21
CA ASN A 400 12.70 0.77 -12.18
C ASN A 400 11.21 0.37 -12.19
N ILE A 401 10.77 -0.52 -11.29
CA ILE A 401 9.39 -1.00 -11.21
C ILE A 401 8.36 0.13 -11.01
N GLY A 402 8.76 1.21 -10.35
CA GLY A 402 7.94 2.41 -10.14
C GLY A 402 7.92 3.42 -11.29
N ASN A 403 8.59 3.15 -12.42
CA ASN A 403 8.58 4.08 -13.55
C ASN A 403 7.14 4.25 -14.09
N ALA A 404 6.79 5.51 -14.36
CA ALA A 404 5.43 5.91 -14.76
C ALA A 404 5.40 6.77 -16.04
N THR A 405 6.40 6.61 -16.91
CA THR A 405 6.39 7.26 -18.22
C THR A 405 5.23 6.71 -19.08
N PRO A 406 4.66 7.49 -20.01
CA PRO A 406 3.53 7.03 -20.82
C PRO A 406 3.91 6.00 -21.90
N ASP A 407 5.16 5.55 -21.95
CA ASP A 407 5.60 4.52 -22.89
C ASP A 407 5.21 3.10 -22.42
N SER A 408 5.28 2.15 -23.34
CA SER A 408 4.86 0.77 -23.10
C SER A 408 5.79 -0.03 -22.16
N THR A 409 6.89 0.56 -21.68
CA THR A 409 7.81 -0.11 -20.76
C THR A 409 7.46 0.14 -19.28
N SER A 410 6.67 1.18 -19.02
CA SER A 410 6.19 1.48 -17.67
C SER A 410 4.96 0.66 -17.31
N VAL A 411 5.12 -0.19 -16.30
CA VAL A 411 4.05 -1.06 -15.80
C VAL A 411 3.34 -0.47 -14.58
N ALA A 412 3.87 0.58 -13.94
CA ALA A 412 3.21 1.20 -12.79
C ALA A 412 1.83 1.75 -13.17
N ARG A 413 0.85 1.55 -12.29
CA ARG A 413 -0.56 1.90 -12.47
C ARG A 413 -1.15 2.48 -11.18
N GLY A 414 -2.32 3.11 -11.32
CA GLY A 414 -3.00 3.76 -10.20
C GLY A 414 -2.43 5.15 -9.88
N SER A 415 -2.24 5.43 -8.60
CA SER A 415 -1.67 6.67 -8.07
C SER A 415 -0.14 6.69 -8.24
N VAL A 416 0.33 7.00 -9.43
CA VAL A 416 1.75 6.90 -9.81
C VAL A 416 2.70 7.90 -9.12
N ASN A 417 2.18 8.84 -8.32
CA ASN A 417 2.94 9.62 -7.34
C ASN A 417 2.22 9.58 -5.97
N CYS A 418 1.86 8.39 -5.51
CA CYS A 418 1.24 8.16 -4.21
C CYS A 418 2.24 8.46 -3.08
N ALA A 419 1.79 9.25 -2.12
CA ALA A 419 2.48 9.55 -0.88
C ALA A 419 1.44 9.72 0.23
N ASN A 420 1.85 9.52 1.48
CA ASN A 420 1.05 9.88 2.65
C ASN A 420 1.67 11.09 3.33
N VAL A 421 0.88 12.15 3.57
CA VAL A 421 1.40 13.38 4.19
C VAL A 421 1.99 13.15 5.58
N THR A 422 1.68 12.04 6.25
CA THR A 422 2.24 11.68 7.56
C THR A 422 3.45 10.75 7.49
N MET A 423 3.69 10.03 6.38
CA MET A 423 4.75 9.01 6.30
C MET A 423 5.85 9.34 5.31
N GLU A 424 5.52 10.07 4.25
CA GLU A 424 6.42 10.52 3.18
C GLU A 424 6.46 12.04 3.08
N THR A 425 6.15 12.79 4.15
CA THR A 425 6.04 14.27 4.12
C THR A 425 7.21 14.91 3.38
N TYR A 426 8.43 14.47 3.68
CA TYR A 426 9.66 15.02 3.14
C TYR A 426 10.24 14.26 1.93
N THR A 427 9.50 13.29 1.40
CA THR A 427 9.91 12.43 0.28
C THR A 427 8.76 12.25 -0.74
N GLN A 428 8.03 13.32 -1.07
CA GLN A 428 7.00 13.30 -2.11
C GLN A 428 7.58 13.60 -3.52
N THR A 429 8.82 14.05 -3.58
CA THR A 429 9.57 14.28 -4.81
C THR A 429 11.06 14.21 -4.53
N PHE A 430 11.84 13.83 -5.54
CA PHE A 430 13.31 13.90 -5.51
C PHE A 430 13.83 15.18 -6.19
N LYS A 431 12.95 16.11 -6.57
CA LYS A 431 13.33 17.36 -7.25
C LYS A 431 13.41 18.54 -6.31
N SER A 432 14.37 19.41 -6.58
CA SER A 432 14.57 20.67 -5.87
C SER A 432 13.64 21.79 -6.35
N SER A 433 12.83 21.55 -7.38
CA SER A 433 11.80 22.47 -7.86
C SER A 433 10.61 21.73 -8.45
N LEU A 434 9.41 22.28 -8.23
CA LEU A 434 8.16 21.74 -8.80
C LEU A 434 8.16 21.72 -10.32
N LYS A 435 8.80 22.71 -10.96
CA LYS A 435 8.89 22.81 -12.43
C LYS A 435 9.68 21.67 -13.07
N ASP A 436 10.55 21.01 -12.30
CA ASP A 436 11.43 19.95 -12.79
C ASP A 436 10.77 18.56 -12.64
N ILE A 437 9.59 18.50 -12.00
CA ILE A 437 8.80 17.28 -11.83
C ILE A 437 8.08 16.95 -13.14
N ASN A 438 8.28 15.74 -13.63
CA ASN A 438 7.60 15.21 -14.82
C ASN A 438 7.50 13.67 -14.73
N ALA A 439 6.84 13.05 -15.72
CA ALA A 439 6.53 11.62 -15.69
C ALA A 439 7.76 10.69 -15.56
N SER A 440 8.97 11.14 -15.93
CA SER A 440 10.19 10.31 -15.83
C SER A 440 10.82 10.29 -14.44
N ASN A 441 10.37 11.14 -13.51
CA ASN A 441 10.99 11.32 -12.21
C ASN A 441 10.01 11.42 -11.03
N LEU A 442 8.77 10.95 -11.22
CA LEU A 442 7.77 10.85 -10.17
C LEU A 442 8.29 9.95 -9.04
N ALA A 443 8.15 10.42 -7.80
CA ALA A 443 8.38 9.62 -6.61
C ALA A 443 7.10 8.85 -6.26
N ASN A 444 7.25 7.59 -5.87
CA ASN A 444 6.15 6.74 -5.41
C ASN A 444 6.72 5.62 -4.52
N CYS A 445 5.85 4.79 -3.92
CA CYS A 445 6.27 3.70 -3.02
C CYS A 445 7.37 2.82 -3.64
N PHE A 446 7.25 2.50 -4.93
CA PHE A 446 8.21 1.68 -5.68
C PHE A 446 9.54 2.35 -5.99
N SER A 447 9.69 3.65 -5.71
CA SER A 447 10.98 4.35 -5.77
C SER A 447 11.96 3.81 -4.72
N CYS A 448 11.43 3.34 -3.58
CA CYS A 448 12.21 2.68 -2.53
C CYS A 448 11.87 1.19 -2.46
N HIS A 449 10.60 0.80 -2.55
CA HIS A 449 10.16 -0.59 -2.47
C HIS A 449 10.28 -1.31 -3.81
N ASN A 450 11.38 -2.01 -4.04
CA ASN A 450 11.64 -2.64 -5.33
C ASN A 450 12.33 -4.00 -5.18
N ALA A 451 12.47 -4.73 -6.29
CA ALA A 451 12.95 -6.11 -6.27
C ALA A 451 14.47 -6.26 -6.02
N VAL A 452 15.20 -5.20 -5.66
CA VAL A 452 16.66 -5.21 -5.47
C VAL A 452 17.00 -5.23 -3.98
N ASN A 453 17.81 -6.20 -3.56
CA ASN A 453 18.36 -6.26 -2.21
C ASN A 453 19.32 -5.10 -1.98
N PHE A 454 19.05 -4.28 -0.96
CA PHE A 454 19.80 -3.07 -0.65
C PHE A 454 21.25 -3.29 -0.18
N SER A 455 21.67 -4.54 0.06
CA SER A 455 23.06 -4.87 0.45
C SER A 455 23.86 -5.55 -0.66
N THR A 456 23.21 -6.26 -1.59
CA THR A 456 23.90 -7.19 -2.51
C THR A 456 23.55 -6.98 -3.98
N ASN A 457 22.61 -6.09 -4.30
CA ASN A 457 22.02 -5.89 -5.63
C ASN A 457 21.34 -7.15 -6.23
N LYS A 458 21.15 -8.19 -5.41
CA LYS A 458 20.44 -9.42 -5.78
C LYS A 458 18.97 -9.15 -6.01
N LYS A 459 18.32 -9.94 -6.86
CA LYS A 459 16.95 -9.68 -7.32
C LYS A 459 15.97 -10.75 -6.87
N SER A 460 14.85 -10.31 -6.29
CA SER A 460 13.72 -11.15 -5.91
C SER A 460 12.49 -10.28 -5.64
N PRO A 461 11.26 -10.72 -5.97
CA PRO A 461 10.04 -10.07 -5.50
C PRO A 461 9.98 -9.93 -3.98
N LEU A 462 10.61 -10.84 -3.22
CA LEU A 462 10.69 -10.75 -1.76
C LEU A 462 11.36 -9.45 -1.27
N TYR A 463 12.27 -8.88 -2.06
CA TYR A 463 13.02 -7.69 -1.67
C TYR A 463 12.22 -6.38 -1.77
N ILE A 464 11.00 -6.42 -2.32
CA ILE A 464 10.08 -5.27 -2.28
C ILE A 464 9.78 -4.86 -0.83
N SER A 465 9.75 -5.82 0.11
CA SER A 465 9.64 -5.50 1.54
C SER A 465 11.01 -5.20 2.15
N HIS A 466 11.22 -3.94 2.56
CA HIS A 466 12.45 -3.52 3.23
C HIS A 466 12.60 -4.13 4.63
N ILE A 467 11.49 -4.37 5.35
CA ILE A 467 11.55 -5.06 6.64
C ILE A 467 11.95 -6.54 6.46
N PHE A 468 11.57 -7.19 5.35
CA PHE A 468 12.06 -8.53 5.03
C PHE A 468 13.54 -8.53 4.66
N ASN A 469 14.03 -7.58 3.86
CA ASN A 469 15.47 -7.46 3.60
C ASN A 469 16.26 -7.29 4.91
N ALA A 470 15.81 -6.39 5.79
CA ALA A 470 16.43 -6.19 7.09
C ALA A 470 16.41 -7.50 7.91
N TYR A 471 15.30 -8.23 7.91
CA TYR A 471 15.15 -9.52 8.57
C TYR A 471 16.12 -10.59 8.02
N LEU A 472 16.27 -10.64 6.69
CA LEU A 472 17.22 -11.52 6.01
C LEU A 472 18.65 -11.24 6.45
N LEU A 473 19.07 -9.98 6.41
CA LEU A 473 20.42 -9.58 6.80
C LEU A 473 20.72 -9.87 8.28
N ARG A 474 19.73 -9.72 9.17
CA ARG A 474 19.85 -10.14 10.57
C ARG A 474 20.02 -11.67 10.68
N GLY A 475 19.33 -12.45 9.84
CA GLY A 475 19.51 -13.90 9.71
C GLY A 475 20.89 -14.31 9.21
N GLU A 476 21.50 -13.51 8.35
CA GLU A 476 22.88 -13.67 7.87
C GLU A 476 23.95 -13.22 8.89
N GLY A 477 23.54 -12.84 10.10
CA GLY A 477 24.44 -12.49 11.21
C GLY A 477 24.84 -11.01 11.27
N LYS A 478 24.25 -10.12 10.46
CA LYS A 478 24.50 -8.67 10.62
C LYS A 478 23.90 -8.15 11.92
N THR A 479 24.59 -7.21 12.56
CA THR A 479 24.08 -6.50 13.73
C THR A 479 23.02 -5.47 13.33
N PHE A 480 22.25 -4.97 14.30
CA PHE A 480 21.27 -3.91 14.07
C PHE A 480 21.91 -2.70 13.37
N ASN A 481 22.98 -2.15 13.95
CA ASN A 481 23.67 -0.97 13.42
C ASN A 481 24.25 -1.19 12.02
N GLN A 482 24.70 -2.42 11.70
CA GLN A 482 25.17 -2.74 10.35
C GLN A 482 24.03 -2.70 9.32
N VAL A 483 22.85 -3.18 9.69
CA VAL A 483 21.67 -3.13 8.80
C VAL A 483 21.20 -1.69 8.61
N GLU A 484 21.16 -0.89 9.67
CA GLU A 484 20.77 0.53 9.57
C GLU A 484 21.76 1.35 8.73
N ALA A 485 23.07 1.08 8.84
CA ALA A 485 24.07 1.70 7.99
C ALA A 485 23.88 1.35 6.50
N LEU A 486 23.44 0.12 6.20
CA LEU A 486 23.15 -0.31 4.82
C LEU A 486 21.87 0.35 4.27
N LYS A 487 20.82 0.45 5.08
CA LYS A 487 19.58 1.16 4.72
C LYS A 487 19.83 2.64 4.43
N ALA A 488 20.52 3.33 5.33
CA ALA A 488 20.87 4.73 5.14
C ALA A 488 21.71 4.95 3.88
N LYS A 489 22.64 4.02 3.57
CA LYS A 489 23.41 4.07 2.33
C LYS A 489 22.50 3.92 1.09
N GLN A 490 21.60 2.94 1.09
CA GLN A 490 20.64 2.72 0.00
C GLN A 490 19.74 3.94 -0.22
N GLU A 491 19.21 4.53 0.84
CA GLU A 491 18.36 5.73 0.77
C GLU A 491 19.08 6.89 0.11
N VAL A 492 20.36 7.11 0.43
CA VAL A 492 21.19 8.13 -0.23
C VAL A 492 21.42 7.79 -1.70
N GLU A 493 21.72 6.53 -2.04
CA GLU A 493 21.92 6.09 -3.42
C GLU A 493 20.65 6.26 -4.26
N ASP A 494 19.48 5.87 -3.74
CA ASP A 494 18.19 6.03 -4.41
C ASP A 494 17.81 7.51 -4.54
N PHE A 495 18.04 8.32 -3.50
CA PHE A 495 17.83 9.75 -3.57
C PHE A 495 18.68 10.39 -4.67
N MET A 496 19.98 10.09 -4.73
CA MET A 496 20.88 10.61 -5.77
C MET A 496 20.44 10.14 -7.16
N LYS A 497 20.14 8.84 -7.33
CA LYS A 497 19.71 8.26 -8.60
C LYS A 497 18.44 8.94 -9.11
N ASN A 498 17.43 9.13 -8.26
CA ASN A 498 16.17 9.74 -8.65
C ASN A 498 16.25 11.27 -8.78
N SER A 499 17.15 11.93 -8.03
CA SER A 499 17.41 13.36 -8.18
C SER A 499 18.07 13.71 -9.52
N LEU A 500 18.87 12.80 -10.08
CA LEU A 500 19.58 12.99 -11.36
C LEU A 500 18.78 12.64 -12.63
N LYS A 501 17.67 11.88 -12.50
CA LYS A 501 16.76 11.53 -13.62
C LYS A 501 15.98 12.72 -14.16
#